data_AF-A0A931PNR2-F1
#
_entry.id   AF-A0A931PNR2-F1
#
_cell.length_a   1.000
_cell.length_b   1.000
_cell.length_c   1.000
_cell.angle_alpha   90.00
_cell.angle_beta   90.00
_cell.angle_gamma   90.00
#
_symmetry.space_group_name_H-M   'P 1'
#
loop_
_entity.id
_entity.type
_entity.pdbx_description
1 polymer ?
#
loop_
_entity_poly.entity_id
_entity_poly.type
_entity_poly.pdbx_seq_one_letter_code
_entity_poly.pdbx_strand_id
1 'polypeptide(L)'
;MATEPQFLSLTTAGRRSGARREIEIWFTRHAGRYYVVAEQGERAQWVQNVRAEPLVGVRVAGETFTARARIVAADAEASLVQLVQRQSQDKYGWGDGLVVELEPLRG
;
A
#
# COMPACT_ATOMS: atom_id res chain seq x y z
N MET A 1 -23.20 -9.85 -8.04
CA MET A 1 -21.86 -9.40 -8.48
C MET A 1 -21.03 -9.21 -7.22
N ALA A 2 -19.85 -9.83 -7.10
CA ALA A 2 -19.03 -9.66 -5.91
C ALA A 2 -18.41 -8.25 -5.94
N THR A 3 -18.67 -7.45 -4.91
CA THR A 3 -18.04 -6.14 -4.72
C THR A 3 -16.56 -6.34 -4.45
N GLU A 4 -15.69 -5.55 -5.11
CA GLU A 4 -14.25 -5.56 -4.80
C GLU A 4 -14.05 -5.24 -3.31
N PRO A 5 -13.18 -5.97 -2.58
CA PRO A 5 -12.89 -5.62 -1.20
C PRO A 5 -12.37 -4.18 -1.12
N GLN A 6 -12.77 -3.51 -0.05
CA GLN A 6 -12.36 -2.12 0.19
C GLN A 6 -11.01 -2.03 0.87
N PHE A 7 -10.61 -3.08 1.58
CA PHE A 7 -9.40 -3.11 2.40
C PHE A 7 -8.53 -4.30 2.04
N LEU A 8 -7.23 -4.14 2.30
CA LEU A 8 -6.28 -5.23 2.37
C LEU A 8 -5.58 -5.22 3.72
N SER A 9 -5.12 -6.39 4.14
CA SER A 9 -4.20 -6.53 5.26
C SER A 9 -2.77 -6.43 4.72
N LEU A 10 -2.00 -5.49 5.26
CA LEU A 10 -0.59 -5.26 4.95
C LEU A 10 0.25 -5.71 6.14
N THR A 11 1.16 -6.64 5.87
CA THR A 11 2.09 -7.20 6.84
C THR A 11 3.51 -6.71 6.57
N THR A 12 4.13 -6.06 7.55
CA THR A 12 5.51 -5.54 7.49
C THR A 12 6.38 -6.16 8.58
N ALA A 13 7.70 -6.16 8.41
CA ALA A 13 8.65 -6.46 9.49
C ALA A 13 8.97 -5.19 10.29
N GLY A 14 8.82 -5.24 11.61
CA GLY A 14 9.16 -4.11 12.47
C GLY A 14 10.64 -3.77 12.39
N ARG A 15 11.01 -2.61 11.82
CA ARG A 15 12.41 -2.23 11.51
C ARG A 15 13.41 -2.32 12.68
N ARG A 16 12.93 -2.22 13.93
CA ARG A 16 13.76 -2.33 15.14
C ARG A 16 13.73 -3.72 15.78
N SER A 17 12.62 -4.45 15.62
CA SER A 17 12.35 -5.67 16.39
C SER A 17 12.31 -6.95 15.55
N GLY A 18 12.24 -6.84 14.22
CA GLY A 18 11.96 -7.94 13.30
C GLY A 18 10.52 -8.49 13.37
N ALA A 19 9.82 -8.27 14.49
CA ALA A 19 8.46 -8.74 14.70
C ALA A 19 7.49 -8.31 13.59
N ARG A 20 6.63 -9.25 13.17
CA ARG A 20 5.57 -9.03 12.19
C ARG A 20 4.57 -7.99 12.70
N ARG A 21 4.24 -6.99 11.86
CA ARG A 21 3.26 -5.94 12.13
C ARG A 21 2.22 -5.94 11.03
N GLU A 22 0.95 -6.07 11.41
CA GLU A 22 -0.17 -6.11 10.47
C GLU A 22 -1.05 -4.87 10.67
N ILE A 23 -1.49 -4.29 9.56
CA ILE A 23 -2.51 -3.23 9.53
C ILE A 23 -3.56 -3.57 8.48
N GLU A 24 -4.78 -3.05 8.66
CA GLU A 24 -5.80 -3.01 7.62
C GLU A 24 -5.83 -1.62 6.99
N ILE A 25 -5.86 -1.54 5.66
CA ILE A 25 -5.76 -0.27 4.94
C ILE A 25 -6.58 -0.31 3.65
N TRP A 26 -7.21 0.81 3.32
CA TRP A 26 -7.88 1.02 2.03
C TRP A 26 -6.90 0.95 0.88
N PHE A 27 -7.35 0.40 -0.25
CA PHE A 27 -6.50 0.26 -1.42
C PHE A 27 -7.23 0.54 -2.74
N THR A 28 -6.44 0.92 -3.73
CA THR A 28 -6.82 1.01 -5.13
C THR A 28 -5.93 0.10 -5.97
N ARG A 29 -6.35 -0.17 -7.21
CA ARG A 29 -5.57 -0.99 -8.15
C ARG A 29 -5.35 -0.23 -9.43
N HIS A 30 -4.15 -0.39 -9.97
CA HIS A 30 -3.78 0.12 -11.28
C HIS A 30 -2.68 -0.76 -11.89
N ALA A 31 -2.85 -1.13 -13.17
CA ALA A 31 -1.87 -1.93 -13.91
C ALA A 31 -1.40 -3.23 -13.21
N GLY A 32 -2.31 -3.93 -12.51
CA GLY A 32 -2.00 -5.18 -11.82
C GLY A 32 -1.25 -5.02 -10.49
N ARG A 33 -1.03 -3.78 -10.04
CA ARG A 33 -0.44 -3.44 -8.74
C ARG A 33 -1.51 -2.94 -7.79
N TYR A 34 -1.21 -2.98 -6.49
CA TYR A 34 -2.05 -2.44 -5.43
C TYR A 34 -1.41 -1.16 -4.90
N TYR A 35 -2.23 -0.19 -4.53
CA TYR A 35 -1.76 1.07 -3.99
C TYR A 35 -2.51 1.39 -2.71
N VAL A 36 -1.77 1.86 -1.72
CA VAL A 36 -2.32 2.31 -0.44
C VAL A 36 -1.84 3.73 -0.17
N VAL A 37 -2.63 4.49 0.57
CA VAL A 37 -2.34 5.90 0.87
C VAL A 37 -2.15 6.07 2.37
N ALA A 38 -0.98 6.55 2.79
CA ALA A 38 -0.64 6.77 4.19
C ALA A 38 -0.99 8.21 4.60
N GLU A 39 -2.03 8.37 5.41
CA GLU A 39 -2.43 9.68 5.97
C GLU A 39 -1.30 10.34 6.76
N GLN A 40 -0.63 9.58 7.63
CA GLN A 40 0.50 10.07 8.42
C GLN A 40 1.83 10.10 7.62
N GLY A 41 1.80 9.77 6.33
CA GLY A 41 2.97 9.74 5.45
C GLY A 41 4.17 9.00 6.06
N GLU A 42 5.34 9.64 6.03
CA GLU A 42 6.59 9.12 6.59
C GLU A 42 6.55 8.87 8.11
N ARG A 43 5.58 9.45 8.83
CA ARG A 43 5.43 9.25 10.29
C ARG A 43 4.74 7.93 10.61
N ALA A 44 4.04 7.32 9.65
CA ALA A 44 3.38 6.05 9.83
C ALA A 44 4.41 4.93 10.08
N GLN A 45 4.24 4.17 11.16
CA GLN A 45 5.21 3.12 11.53
C GLN A 45 5.35 2.06 10.44
N TRP A 46 4.26 1.70 9.76
CA TRP A 46 4.29 0.73 8.67
C TRP A 46 5.03 1.25 7.43
N VAL A 47 4.96 2.56 7.14
CA VAL A 47 5.76 3.18 6.05
C VAL A 47 7.24 3.13 6.40
N GLN A 48 7.62 3.44 7.65
CA GLN A 48 9.00 3.34 8.10
C GLN A 48 9.52 1.89 8.08
N ASN A 49 8.64 0.91 8.32
CA ASN A 49 8.96 -0.49 8.18
C ASN A 49 9.18 -0.87 6.70
N VAL A 50 8.27 -0.47 5.79
CA VAL A 50 8.40 -0.68 4.33
C VAL A 50 9.69 -0.07 3.78
N ARG A 51 10.05 1.13 4.24
CA ARG A 51 11.28 1.81 3.84
C ARG A 51 12.54 1.02 4.25
N ALA A 52 12.49 0.31 5.37
CA ALA A 52 13.60 -0.50 5.87
C ALA A 52 13.63 -1.90 5.27
N GLU A 53 12.47 -2.53 5.09
CA GLU A 53 12.27 -3.85 4.49
C GLU A 53 11.11 -3.81 3.50
N PRO A 54 11.39 -3.72 2.18
CA PRO A 54 10.39 -3.66 1.13
C PRO A 54 9.56 -4.94 0.95
N LEU A 55 10.01 -6.09 1.44
CA LEU A 55 9.30 -7.35 1.30
C LEU A 55 8.13 -7.43 2.30
N VAL A 56 6.91 -7.41 1.79
CA VAL A 56 5.69 -7.37 2.60
C VAL A 56 4.75 -8.52 2.27
N GLY A 57 3.93 -8.90 3.25
CA GLY A 57 2.79 -9.78 3.03
C GLY A 57 1.54 -8.96 2.74
N VAL A 58 0.72 -9.41 1.79
CA VAL A 58 -0.57 -8.81 1.45
C VAL A 58 -1.64 -9.89 1.52
N ARG A 59 -2.77 -9.56 2.15
CA ARG A 59 -3.96 -10.40 2.15
C ARG A 59 -5.18 -9.60 1.74
N VAL A 60 -5.86 -10.04 0.68
CA VAL A 60 -6.99 -9.34 0.07
C VAL A 60 -7.88 -10.34 -0.67
N ALA A 61 -9.20 -10.18 -0.60
CA ALA A 61 -10.16 -11.08 -1.27
C ALA A 61 -10.00 -12.59 -0.94
N GLY A 62 -9.44 -12.94 0.24
CA GLY A 62 -9.14 -14.33 0.60
C GLY A 62 -7.83 -14.87 0.03
N GLU A 63 -7.15 -14.12 -0.84
CA GLU A 63 -5.82 -14.44 -1.34
C GLU A 63 -4.74 -13.86 -0.43
N THR A 64 -3.63 -14.58 -0.28
CA THR A 64 -2.44 -14.12 0.44
C THR A 64 -1.22 -14.29 -0.44
N PHE A 65 -0.44 -13.23 -0.59
CA PHE A 65 0.76 -13.24 -1.43
C PHE A 65 1.84 -12.31 -0.85
N THR A 66 3.06 -12.48 -1.34
CA THR A 66 4.16 -11.57 -1.03
C THR A 66 4.22 -10.49 -2.09
N ALA A 67 4.50 -9.25 -1.69
CA ALA A 67 4.68 -8.13 -2.59
C ALA A 67 5.98 -7.38 -2.27
N ARG A 68 6.52 -6.68 -3.26
CA ARG A 68 7.53 -5.66 -3.06
C ARG A 68 6.84 -4.32 -2.90
N ALA A 69 7.04 -3.68 -1.76
CA ALA A 69 6.51 -2.36 -1.48
C ALA A 69 7.54 -1.27 -1.82
N ARG A 70 7.07 -0.14 -2.35
CA ARG A 70 7.89 1.08 -2.47
C ARG A 70 7.06 2.33 -2.24
N ILE A 71 7.70 3.34 -1.67
CA ILE A 71 7.13 4.68 -1.58
C ILE A 71 7.27 5.32 -2.97
N VAL A 72 6.16 5.79 -3.53
CA VAL A 72 6.16 6.46 -4.85
C VAL A 72 6.55 7.91 -4.64
N ALA A 73 7.70 8.29 -5.18
CA ALA A 73 8.25 9.63 -5.02
C ALA A 73 7.52 10.59 -5.98
N ALA A 74 6.82 11.59 -5.42
CA ALA A 74 5.98 12.50 -6.21
C ALA A 74 6.78 13.40 -7.17
N ASP A 75 8.06 13.66 -6.88
CA ASP A 75 8.99 14.37 -7.73
C ASP A 75 9.39 13.57 -8.99
N ALA A 76 9.44 12.25 -8.88
CA ALA A 76 9.76 11.35 -9.99
C ALA A 76 8.52 10.87 -10.77
N GLU A 77 7.41 10.62 -10.08
CA GLU A 77 6.23 9.93 -10.61
C GLU A 77 4.91 10.66 -10.29
N ALA A 78 4.89 11.98 -10.47
CA ALA A 78 3.74 12.84 -10.16
C ALA A 78 2.42 12.34 -10.75
N SER A 79 2.42 11.89 -12.01
CA SER A 79 1.20 11.39 -12.67
C SER A 79 0.64 10.13 -12.01
N LEU A 80 1.49 9.22 -11.54
CA LEU A 80 1.06 8.02 -10.84
C LEU A 80 0.50 8.38 -9.45
N VAL A 81 1.16 9.29 -8.74
CA VAL A 81 0.65 9.78 -7.45
C VAL A 81 -0.73 10.40 -7.64
N GLN A 82 -0.89 11.36 -8.56
CA GLN A 82 -2.18 12.01 -8.83
C GLN A 82 -3.28 11.01 -9.21
N LEU A 83 -2.95 10.01 -10.03
CA LEU A 83 -3.88 8.95 -10.39
C LEU A 83 -4.37 8.18 -9.16
N VAL A 84 -3.45 7.69 -8.33
CA VAL A 84 -3.79 6.91 -7.13
C VAL A 84 -4.58 7.74 -6.13
N GLN A 85 -4.15 8.98 -5.88
CA GLN A 85 -4.84 9.88 -4.95
C GLN A 85 -6.27 10.15 -5.42
N ARG A 86 -6.46 10.41 -6.73
CA ARG A 86 -7.80 10.56 -7.32
C ARG A 86 -8.64 9.30 -7.20
N GLN A 87 -8.08 8.12 -7.49
CA GLN A 87 -8.80 6.86 -7.32
C GLN A 87 -9.26 6.65 -5.87
N SER A 88 -8.40 7.00 -4.90
CA SER A 88 -8.75 6.91 -3.48
C SER A 88 -9.82 7.92 -3.10
N GLN A 89 -9.75 9.16 -3.61
CA GLN A 89 -10.79 10.18 -3.40
C GLN A 89 -12.13 9.75 -4.01
N ASP A 90 -12.14 9.24 -5.24
CA ASP A 90 -13.35 8.78 -5.92
C ASP A 90 -13.97 7.57 -5.20
N LYS A 91 -13.15 6.68 -4.62
CA LYS A 91 -13.61 5.45 -3.96
C LYS A 91 -13.98 5.66 -2.47
N TYR A 92 -13.30 6.55 -1.76
CA TYR A 92 -13.39 6.68 -0.29
C TYR A 92 -13.60 8.11 0.21
N GLY A 93 -13.56 9.12 -0.67
CA GLY A 93 -13.68 10.54 -0.30
C GLY A 93 -12.39 11.16 0.22
N TRP A 94 -11.28 10.42 0.28
CA TRP A 94 -9.98 10.90 0.77
C TRP A 94 -8.81 10.19 0.08
N GLY A 95 -7.68 10.87 -0.07
CA GLY A 95 -6.50 10.28 -0.70
C GLY A 95 -5.27 11.18 -0.82
N ASP A 96 -5.14 12.26 -0.05
CA ASP A 96 -4.06 13.25 -0.19
C ASP A 96 -2.74 12.86 0.52
N GLY A 97 -2.65 11.64 1.06
CA GLY A 97 -1.47 11.13 1.75
C GLY A 97 -0.35 10.57 0.84
N LEU A 98 0.64 9.96 1.48
CA LEU A 98 1.80 9.35 0.80
C LEU A 98 1.40 8.05 0.10
N VAL A 99 1.70 7.95 -1.19
CA VAL A 99 1.38 6.76 -1.99
C VAL A 99 2.45 5.69 -1.80
N VAL A 100 2.01 4.48 -1.49
CA VAL A 100 2.85 3.28 -1.46
C VAL A 100 2.30 2.27 -2.46
N GLU A 101 3.16 1.85 -3.39
CA GLU A 101 2.89 0.81 -4.36
C GLU A 101 3.25 -0.56 -3.76
N LEU A 102 2.41 -1.55 -4.01
CA LEU A 102 2.62 -2.96 -3.68
C LEU A 102 2.57 -3.77 -4.98
N GLU A 103 3.74 -4.23 -5.43
CA GLU A 103 3.88 -5.08 -6.60
C GLU A 103 3.88 -6.56 -6.17
N PRO A 104 2.87 -7.36 -6.54
CA PRO A 104 2.86 -8.79 -6.23
C PRO A 104 4.09 -9.48 -6.82
N LEU A 105 4.81 -10.25 -6.01
CA LEU A 105 5.88 -11.10 -6.49
C LEU A 105 5.24 -12.34 -7.12
N ARG A 106 5.26 -12.41 -8.46
CA ARG A 106 4.88 -13.62 -9.17
C ARG A 106 6.08 -14.56 -9.19
N GLY A 107 5.88 -15.76 -8.66
CA GLY A 107 6.79 -16.90 -8.84
C GLY A 107 6.64 -17.53 -10.22
#